data_AF-A0A8E7NBV7-F1
#
_entry.id   AF-A0A8E7NBV7-F1
#
_cell.length_a   1.000
_cell.length_b   1.000
_cell.length_c   1.000
_cell.angle_alpha   90.00
_cell.angle_beta   90.00
_cell.angle_gamma   90.00
#
_symmetry.space_group_name_H-M   'P 1'
#
loop_
_entity.id
_entity.type
_entity.pdbx_description
1 polymer ?
#
loop_
_entity_poly.entity_id
_entity_poly.type
_entity_poly.pdbx_seq_one_letter_code
_entity_poly.pdbx_strand_id
1 'polypeptide(L)'
;MEASYSDKLDVDQLAALASMSPSKFHKAFKQVTSESPVQYLKKIRLNKARYMMQGGTKAYIAAYRVGYESPSQFSREFKRYFGYNPADVVHE
;
A
#
# COMPACT_ATOMS: atom_id res chain seq x y z
N MET A 1 -15.35 -19.43 9.93
CA MET A 1 -13.90 -19.13 9.83
C MET A 1 -13.74 -18.04 8.78
N GLU A 2 -13.88 -16.79 9.19
CA GLU A 2 -13.79 -15.63 8.29
C GLU A 2 -12.33 -15.32 8.01
N ALA A 3 -11.78 -15.99 7.00
CA ALA A 3 -10.49 -15.63 6.46
C ALA A 3 -10.62 -14.22 5.86
N SER A 4 -10.11 -13.23 6.58
CA SER A 4 -9.87 -11.89 6.05
C SER A 4 -8.82 -11.99 4.95
N TYR A 5 -9.28 -12.05 3.70
CA TYR A 5 -8.45 -12.29 2.51
C TYR A 5 -7.66 -11.07 2.02
N SER A 6 -7.86 -9.88 2.61
CA SER A 6 -7.25 -8.64 2.10
C SER A 6 -5.77 -8.45 2.48
N ASP A 7 -5.22 -9.22 3.43
CA ASP A 7 -3.81 -9.12 3.88
C ASP A 7 -2.85 -10.08 3.16
N LYS A 8 -3.37 -11.19 2.60
CA LYS A 8 -2.52 -12.21 1.95
C LYS A 8 -2.01 -11.79 0.59
N LEU A 9 -2.68 -10.87 -0.11
CA LEU A 9 -2.46 -10.69 -1.54
C LEU A 9 -1.14 -9.97 -1.90
N ASP A 10 -0.40 -9.46 -0.92
CA ASP A 10 0.70 -8.53 -1.19
C ASP A 10 1.92 -8.75 -0.30
N VAL A 11 1.74 -9.23 0.95
CA VAL A 11 2.87 -9.78 1.73
C VAL A 11 3.45 -11.02 1.05
N ASP A 12 2.61 -11.84 0.43
CA ASP A 12 3.07 -13.04 -0.31
C ASP A 12 3.91 -12.63 -1.54
N GLN A 13 3.50 -11.56 -2.24
CA GLN A 13 4.28 -11.01 -3.36
C GLN A 13 5.61 -10.41 -2.90
N LEU A 14 5.62 -9.66 -1.79
CA LEU A 14 6.85 -9.09 -1.23
C LEU A 14 7.79 -10.19 -0.71
N ALA A 15 7.24 -11.23 -0.10
CA ALA A 15 8.00 -12.40 0.32
C ALA A 15 8.59 -13.13 -0.89
N ALA A 16 7.82 -13.29 -1.97
CA ALA A 16 8.28 -13.87 -3.22
C ALA A 16 9.40 -13.04 -3.88
N LEU A 17 9.28 -11.71 -3.93
CA LEU A 17 10.34 -10.80 -4.41
C LEU A 17 11.63 -10.92 -3.58
N ALA A 18 11.50 -11.19 -2.27
CA ALA A 18 12.61 -11.43 -1.37
C ALA A 18 13.11 -12.90 -1.36
N SER A 19 12.53 -13.79 -2.17
CA SER A 19 12.79 -15.24 -2.15
C SER A 19 12.61 -15.88 -0.77
N MET A 20 11.62 -15.41 0.00
CA MET A 20 11.30 -15.87 1.34
C MET A 20 9.88 -16.43 1.41
N SER A 21 9.64 -17.36 2.33
CA SER A 21 8.26 -17.72 2.69
C SER A 21 7.60 -16.60 3.51
N PRO A 22 6.27 -16.41 3.45
CA PRO A 22 5.58 -15.32 4.14
C PRO A 22 5.85 -15.27 5.64
N SER A 23 5.89 -16.43 6.32
CA SER A 23 6.21 -16.50 7.76
C SER A 23 7.63 -16.06 8.09
N LYS A 24 8.59 -16.39 7.21
CA LYS A 24 10.01 -16.02 7.39
C LYS A 24 10.19 -14.53 7.06
N PHE A 25 9.51 -14.06 6.03
CA PHE A 25 9.41 -12.65 5.68
C PHE A 25 8.83 -11.84 6.84
N HIS A 26 7.67 -12.22 7.41
CA HIS A 26 7.09 -11.52 8.56
C HIS A 26 8.05 -11.35 9.75
N LYS A 27 8.77 -12.42 10.11
CA LYS A 27 9.74 -12.39 11.23
C LYS A 27 10.95 -11.51 10.90
N ALA A 28 11.55 -11.69 9.71
CA ALA A 28 12.69 -10.91 9.28
C ALA A 28 12.34 -9.43 9.09
N PHE A 29 11.18 -9.15 8.51
CA PHE A 29 10.68 -7.81 8.27
C PHE A 29 10.49 -7.06 9.59
N LYS A 30 9.82 -7.66 10.57
CA LYS A 30 9.65 -7.05 11.90
C LYS A 30 10.99 -6.81 12.60
N GLN A 31 11.98 -7.69 12.42
CA GLN A 31 13.32 -7.49 12.98
C GLN A 31 14.09 -6.34 12.33
N VAL A 32 13.90 -6.11 11.03
CA VAL A 32 14.63 -5.09 10.26
C VAL A 32 13.94 -3.73 10.29
N THR A 33 12.61 -3.69 10.14
CA THR A 33 11.86 -2.43 10.04
C THR A 33 11.16 -2.02 11.34
N SER A 34 11.12 -2.89 12.36
CA SER A 34 10.33 -2.68 13.60
C SER A 34 8.84 -2.42 13.37
N GLU A 35 8.35 -2.54 12.14
CA GLU A 35 6.97 -2.30 11.73
C GLU A 35 6.34 -3.59 11.17
N SER A 36 5.02 -3.66 11.24
CA SER A 36 4.28 -4.74 10.59
C SER A 36 4.41 -4.62 9.06
N PRO A 37 4.66 -5.72 8.32
CA PRO A 37 4.67 -5.72 6.85
C PRO A 37 3.44 -5.05 6.23
N VAL A 38 2.29 -5.17 6.88
CA VAL A 38 1.02 -4.55 6.45
C VAL A 38 1.10 -3.03 6.45
N GLN A 39 1.65 -2.45 7.51
CA GLN A 39 1.82 -0.99 7.61
C GLN A 39 2.80 -0.50 6.56
N TYR A 40 3.93 -1.18 6.41
CA TYR A 40 4.93 -0.84 5.41
C TYR A 40 4.38 -0.93 3.99
N LEU A 41 3.61 -1.98 3.70
CA LEU A 41 2.96 -2.14 2.42
C LEU A 41 1.96 -1.01 2.14
N LYS A 42 1.15 -0.61 3.12
CA LYS A 42 0.27 0.56 2.98
C LYS A 42 1.08 1.80 2.60
N LYS A 43 2.22 2.05 3.24
CA LYS A 43 3.12 3.14 2.87
C LYS A 43 3.58 3.04 1.41
N ILE A 44 4.01 1.85 0.96
CA ILE A 44 4.43 1.64 -0.44
C ILE A 44 3.27 1.90 -1.41
N ARG A 45 2.09 1.33 -1.17
CA ARG A 45 0.91 1.50 -2.02
C ARG A 45 0.52 2.98 -2.14
N LEU A 46 0.49 3.69 -1.02
CA LEU A 46 0.17 5.13 -0.97
C LEU A 46 1.22 5.97 -1.74
N ASN A 47 2.52 5.68 -1.57
CA ASN A 47 3.58 6.34 -2.33
C ASN A 47 3.52 6.05 -3.84
N LYS A 48 3.24 4.80 -4.22
CA LYS A 48 3.11 4.42 -5.63
C LYS A 48 1.90 5.09 -6.28
N ALA A 49 0.79 5.21 -5.55
CA ALA A 49 -0.36 5.97 -6.01
C ALA A 49 -0.03 7.45 -6.19
N ARG A 50 0.71 8.07 -5.26
CA ARG A 50 1.20 9.44 -5.39
C ARG A 50 2.03 9.63 -6.66
N TYR A 51 2.99 8.75 -6.92
CA TYR A 51 3.82 8.82 -8.12
C TYR A 51 2.97 8.73 -9.41
N MET A 52 2.00 7.82 -9.45
CA MET A 52 1.06 7.73 -10.57
C MET A 52 0.23 9.02 -10.73
N MET A 53 -0.22 9.61 -9.61
CA MET A 53 -0.98 10.85 -9.62
C MET A 53 -0.17 12.02 -10.15
N GLN A 54 1.08 12.20 -9.70
CA GLN A 54 2.00 13.20 -10.24
C GLN A 54 2.25 13.00 -11.75
N GLY A 55 2.15 11.77 -12.25
CA GLY A 55 2.29 11.42 -13.67
C GLY A 55 1.02 11.53 -14.52
N GLY A 56 -0.13 11.95 -13.99
CA GLY A 56 -1.37 12.16 -14.78
C GLY A 56 -2.54 11.30 -14.39
N THR A 57 -2.30 10.33 -13.51
CA THR A 57 -3.33 9.36 -13.17
C THR A 57 -4.33 9.97 -12.21
N LYS A 58 -5.63 9.86 -12.52
CA LYS A 58 -6.69 10.27 -11.59
C LYS A 58 -6.62 9.45 -10.30
N ALA A 59 -6.88 10.08 -9.16
CA ALA A 59 -6.77 9.45 -7.84
C ALA A 59 -7.55 8.14 -7.70
N TYR A 60 -8.76 8.04 -8.25
CA TYR A 60 -9.54 6.80 -8.19
C TYR A 60 -8.89 5.66 -8.99
N ILE A 61 -8.28 5.96 -10.14
CA ILE A 61 -7.55 4.97 -10.95
C ILE A 61 -6.30 4.50 -10.18
N ALA A 62 -5.57 5.44 -9.59
CA ALA A 62 -4.40 5.12 -8.77
C ALA A 62 -4.79 4.24 -7.57
N ALA A 63 -5.91 4.52 -6.91
CA ALA A 63 -6.44 3.71 -5.80
C ALA A 63 -6.66 2.25 -6.21
N TYR A 64 -7.37 2.02 -7.32
CA TYR A 64 -7.59 0.66 -7.82
C TYR A 64 -6.29 -0.03 -8.25
N ARG A 65 -5.37 0.70 -8.90
CA ARG A 65 -4.08 0.15 -9.35
C ARG A 65 -3.14 -0.24 -8.21
N VAL A 66 -3.27 0.38 -7.04
CA VAL A 66 -2.49 -0.01 -5.85
C VAL A 66 -3.24 -0.96 -4.92
N GLY A 67 -4.37 -1.51 -5.36
CA GLY A 67 -5.08 -2.59 -4.68
C GLY A 67 -6.10 -2.15 -3.64
N TYR A 68 -6.62 -0.92 -3.71
CA TYR A 68 -7.79 -0.52 -2.92
C TYR A 68 -9.09 -0.89 -3.65
N GLU A 69 -10.00 -1.52 -2.94
CA GLU A 69 -11.35 -1.83 -3.44
C GLU A 69 -12.24 -0.58 -3.47
N SER A 70 -11.93 0.42 -2.64
CA SER A 70 -12.71 1.65 -2.53
C SER A 70 -11.82 2.90 -2.61
N PRO A 71 -12.04 3.80 -3.60
CA PRO A 71 -11.36 5.09 -3.69
C PRO A 71 -11.59 5.99 -2.46
N SER A 72 -12.74 5.83 -1.79
CA SER A 72 -13.07 6.56 -0.57
C SER A 72 -12.21 6.10 0.61
N GLN A 73 -11.97 4.78 0.74
CA GLN A 73 -11.03 4.26 1.74
C GLN A 73 -9.60 4.73 1.45
N PHE A 74 -9.17 4.64 0.19
CA PHE A 74 -7.87 5.15 -0.24
C PHE A 74 -7.69 6.62 0.14
N SER A 75 -8.67 7.47 -0.15
CA SER A 75 -8.57 8.91 0.11
C SER A 75 -8.41 9.22 1.60
N ARG A 76 -9.11 8.48 2.48
CA ARG A 76 -8.97 8.61 3.94
C ARG A 76 -7.58 8.19 4.42
N GLU A 77 -7.08 7.04 3.95
CA GLU A 77 -5.75 6.57 4.34
C GLU A 77 -4.64 7.45 3.77
N PHE A 78 -4.78 7.91 2.53
CA PHE A 78 -3.85 8.83 1.88
C PHE A 78 -3.74 10.14 2.66
N LYS A 79 -4.89 10.75 3.02
CA LYS A 79 -4.91 11.96 3.84
C LYS A 79 -4.30 11.73 5.21
N ARG A 80 -4.58 10.59 5.85
CA ARG A 80 -3.98 10.25 7.14
C ARG A 80 -2.46 10.09 7.07
N TYR A 81 -1.95 9.59 5.96
CA TYR A 81 -0.53 9.32 5.78
C TYR A 81 0.27 10.55 5.31
N PHE A 82 -0.25 11.30 4.33
CA PHE A 82 0.44 12.44 3.72
C PHE A 82 0.03 13.80 4.28
N GLY A 83 -1.09 13.88 5.00
CA GLY A 83 -1.62 15.13 5.57
C GLY A 83 -2.49 15.96 4.62
N TYR A 84 -2.61 15.58 3.35
CA TYR A 84 -3.39 16.29 2.33
C TYR A 84 -4.19 15.31 1.45
N ASN A 85 -5.16 15.79 0.67
CA ASN A 85 -6.01 14.90 -0.13
C ASN A 85 -5.31 14.45 -1.41
N PRO A 86 -5.66 13.28 -1.95
CA PRO A 86 -5.16 12.85 -3.27
C PRO A 86 -5.42 13.87 -4.39
N ALA A 87 -6.50 14.64 -4.29
CA ALA A 87 -6.85 15.68 -5.27
C ALA A 87 -5.90 16.89 -5.25
N ASP A 88 -5.18 17.09 -4.13
CA ASP A 88 -4.22 18.18 -3.96
C ASP A 88 -2.82 17.79 -4.51
N VAL A 89 -2.67 16.57 -5.06
CA VAL A 89 -1.44 16.14 -5.73
C VAL A 89 -1.36 16.88 -7.06
N VAL A 90 -0.58 17.96 -7.06
CA VAL A 90 -0.34 18.79 -8.24
C VAL A 90 0.69 18.10 -9.15
N HIS A 91 0.48 18.23 -10.46
CA HIS A 91 1.50 17.99 -11.47
C HIS A 91 2.51 19.14 -11.43
N GLU A 92 3.77 18.81 -11.18
CA GLU A 92 4.88 19.71 -11.50
C GLU A 92 5.38 19.43 -12.91
#